data_AF-A0AAW2CM62-F1
#
_entry.id   AF-A0AAW2CM62-F1
#
_cell.length_a   1.000
_cell.length_b   1.000
_cell.length_c   1.000
_cell.angle_alpha   90.00
_cell.angle_beta   90.00
_cell.angle_gamma   90.00
#
_symmetry.space_group_name_H-M   'P 1'
#
loop_
_entity.id
_entity.type
_entity.pdbx_description
1 polymer ?
#
loop_
_entity_poly.entity_id
_entity_poly.type
_entity_poly.pdbx_seq_one_letter_code
_entity_poly.pdbx_strand_id
1 'polypeptide(L)' 'MAELYVYLLEKKLVTPIFLRPKEGPPLPSFDPSKKCEHNFQTEGHTLEECTNLRHQI' A
#
# COMPACT_ATOMS: atom_id res chain seq x y z
N MET A 1 -7.67 15.80 11.89
CA MET A 1 -7.23 14.41 11.64
C MET A 1 -6.37 13.85 12.78
N ALA A 2 -5.34 14.57 13.24
CA ALA A 2 -4.47 14.11 14.33
C ALA A 2 -5.23 13.87 15.65
N GLU A 3 -6.11 14.78 16.06
CA GLU A 3 -6.86 14.68 17.32
C GLU A 3 -7.80 13.45 17.36
N LEU A 4 -8.48 13.15 16.24
CA LEU A 4 -9.35 11.97 16.15
C LEU A 4 -8.54 10.67 16.26
N TYR A 5 -7.41 10.58 15.57
CA TYR A 5 -6.57 9.38 15.60
C TYR A 5 -6.04 9.11 17.02
N VAL A 6 -5.59 10.16 17.72
CA VAL A 6 -5.14 10.07 19.12
C VAL A 6 -6.29 9.59 20.02
N TYR A 7 -7.47 10.19 19.90
CA TYR A 7 -8.65 9.77 20.68
C TYR A 7 -8.99 8.29 20.48
N LEU A 8 -8.98 7.82 19.22
CA LEU A 8 -9.29 6.43 18.90
C LEU A 8 -8.26 5.45 19.49
N LEU A 9 -6.98 5.83 19.52
CA LEU A 9 -5.93 5.04 20.16
C LEU A 9 -6.08 5.00 21.68
N GLU A 10 -6.30 6.15 22.33
CA GLU A 10 -6.46 6.24 23.78
C GLU A 10 -7.68 5.46 24.27
N LYS A 11 -8.77 5.51 23.51
CA LYS A 11 -10.00 4.74 23.80
C LYS A 11 -9.91 3.27 23.37
N LYS A 12 -8.78 2.83 22.79
CA LYS A 12 -8.57 1.46 22.27
C LYS A 12 -9.66 1.04 21.28
N LEU A 13 -10.19 1.99 20.52
CA LEU A 13 -11.20 1.75 19.48
C LEU A 13 -10.57 1.32 18.15
N VAL A 14 -9.27 1.56 17.98
CA VAL A 14 -8.48 1.10 16.85
C VAL A 14 -7.16 0.51 17.33
N THR A 15 -6.60 -0.41 16.55
CA THR A 15 -5.25 -0.95 16.77
C THR A 15 -4.42 -0.68 15.52
N PRO A 16 -3.25 -0.02 15.63
CA PRO A 16 -2.39 0.20 14.48
C PRO A 16 -1.84 -1.14 14.00
N ILE A 17 -2.02 -1.42 12.72
CA ILE A 17 -1.42 -2.59 12.06
C ILE A 17 -0.18 -2.10 11.34
N PHE A 18 0.99 -2.53 11.83
CA PHE A 18 2.25 -2.32 11.13
C PHE A 18 2.38 -3.38 10.05
N LEU A 19 2.16 -2.98 8.80
CA LEU A 19 2.49 -3.83 7.65
C LEU A 19 4.01 -3.94 7.57
N ARG A 20 4.54 -5.12 7.87
CA ARG A 20 5.93 -5.41 7.54
C ARG A 20 6.08 -5.39 6.02
N PRO A 21 7.08 -4.68 5.47
CA PRO A 21 7.45 -4.86 4.08
C PRO A 21 7.63 -6.36 3.82
N LYS A 22 7.18 -6.86 2.66
CA LYS A 22 7.48 -8.24 2.28
C LYS A 22 9.00 -8.40 2.24
N GLU A 23 9.53 -9.19 3.16
CA GLU A 23 10.94 -9.60 3.14
C GLU A 23 11.13 -10.55 1.96
N GLY A 24 11.92 -10.12 0.98
CA GLY A 24 12.19 -10.90 -0.23
C GLY A 24 12.77 -10.04 -1.35
N PRO A 25 13.40 -10.66 -2.36
CA PRO A 25 13.80 -9.93 -3.55
C PRO A 25 12.56 -9.27 -4.18
N PRO A 26 12.71 -8.08 -4.79
CA PRO A 26 11.65 -7.48 -5.56
C PRO A 26 11.08 -8.50 -6.56
N LEU A 27 9.78 -8.41 -6.83
CA LEU A 27 9.18 -9.21 -7.89
C LEU A 27 9.97 -8.98 -9.20
N PRO A 28 10.10 -9.99 -10.08
CA PRO A 28 10.80 -9.81 -11.36
C PRO A 28 10.24 -8.66 -12.21
N SER A 29 8.98 -8.31 -12.01
CA SER A 29 8.29 -7.19 -12.67
C SER A 29 8.46 -5.85 -11.95
N PHE A 30 9.18 -5.79 -10.83
CA PHE A 30 9.40 -4.58 -10.06
C PHE A 30 10.41 -3.67 -10.76
N ASP A 31 9.96 -2.47 -11.10
CA ASP A 31 10.77 -1.40 -11.65
C ASP A 31 10.55 -0.12 -10.83
N PRO A 32 11.57 0.37 -10.10
CA PRO A 32 11.44 1.56 -9.25
C PRO A 32 11.16 2.85 -10.05
N SER A 33 11.39 2.86 -11.37
CA SER A 33 11.04 4.00 -12.21
C SER A 33 9.55 4.08 -12.54
N LYS A 34 8.80 2.99 -12.35
CA LYS A 34 7.37 2.89 -12.63
C LYS A 34 6.56 3.19 -11.37
N LYS A 35 5.41 3.83 -11.55
CA LYS A 35 4.47 4.18 -10.48
C LYS A 35 3.05 3.76 -10.84
N CYS A 36 2.32 3.23 -9.87
CA CYS A 36 0.94 2.78 -10.05
C CYS A 36 -0.04 3.80 -9.47
N GLU A 37 -0.86 4.42 -10.31
CA GLU A 37 -1.84 5.42 -9.88
C GLU A 37 -2.92 4.85 -8.94
N HIS A 38 -3.26 3.58 -9.10
CA HIS A 38 -4.23 2.90 -8.23
C HIS A 38 -3.72 2.67 -6.81
N ASN A 39 -2.41 2.47 -6.64
CA ASN A 39 -1.79 2.21 -5.35
C ASN A 39 -1.10 3.46 -4.79
N PHE A 40 -1.75 4.63 -4.83
CA PHE A 40 -1.19 5.88 -4.28
C PHE A 40 0.21 6.21 -4.82
N GLN A 41 0.45 5.97 -6.12
CA GLN A 41 1.75 6.17 -6.77
C GLN A 41 2.90 5.32 -6.20
N THR A 42 2.58 4.18 -5.60
CA THR A 42 3.59 3.21 -5.14
C THR A 42 4.48 2.80 -6.31
N GLU A 43 5.79 2.77 -6.06
CA GLU A 43 6.81 2.38 -7.03
C GLU A 43 6.77 0.87 -7.32
N GLY A 44 7.16 0.50 -8.53
CA GLY A 44 7.38 -0.90 -8.92
C GLY A 44 6.65 -1.35 -10.17
N HIS A 45 5.48 -0.80 -10.50
CA HIS A 45 4.67 -1.19 -11.66
C HIS A 45 3.77 -0.05 -12.12
N THR A 46 3.29 -0.05 -13.37
CA THR A 46 2.28 0.92 -13.84
C THR A 46 0.84 0.50 -13.49
N LEU A 47 -0.14 1.33 -13.81
CA LEU A 47 -1.56 1.00 -13.64
C LEU A 47 -1.96 -0.24 -14.46
N GLU A 48 -1.47 -0.35 -15.69
CA GLU A 48 -1.76 -1.43 -16.63
C GLU A 48 -1.16 -2.77 -16.16
N GLU A 49 -0.03 -2.71 -15.46
CA GLU A 49 0.68 -3.86 -14.90
C GLU A 49 0.10 -4.27 -13.53
N CYS A 50 -0.90 -3.56 -13.01
CA CYS A 50 -1.46 -3.78 -11.68
C CYS A 50 -2.28 -5.07 -11.60
N THR A 51 -1.72 -6.08 -10.94
CA THR A 51 -2.38 -7.38 -10.73
C THR A 51 -3.64 -7.28 -9.86
N ASN A 52 -3.71 -6.28 -8.97
CA ASN A 52 -4.90 -6.00 -8.17
C ASN A 52 -6.08 -5.55 -9.05
N LEU A 53 -5.80 -4.87 -10.17
CA LEU A 53 -6.82 -4.43 -11.14
C LEU A 53 -7.07 -5.44 -12.26
N ARG A 54 -6.12 -6.32 -12.54
CA ARG A 54 -6.21 -7.30 -13.64
C ARG A 54 -7.42 -8.23 -13.56
N HIS A 55 -8.03 -8.40 -12.38
CA HIS A 55 -9.20 -9.25 -12.17
C HIS A 55 -10.51 -8.46 -11.96
N GLN A 56 -10.51 -7.14 -12.16
CA GLN A 56 -11.72 -6.30 -12.05
C GLN A 56 -12.41 -6.04 -13.40
N ILE A 57 -12.11 -6.85 -14.43
CA ILE A 57 -12.71 -6.76 -15.77
C ILE A 57 -13.66 -7.93 -16.00
#